data_AF-A0A024G6N8-F1
#
_entry.id   AF-A0A024G6N8-F1
#
_cell.length_a   1.000
_cell.length_b   1.000
_cell.length_c   1.000
_cell.angle_alpha   90.00
_cell.angle_beta   90.00
_cell.angle_gamma   90.00
#
_symmetry.space_group_name_H-M   'P 1'
#
loop_
_entity.id
_entity.type
_entity.pdbx_description
1 polymer ?
#
loop_
_entity_poly.entity_id
_entity_poly.type
_entity_poly.pdbx_seq_one_letter_code
_entity_poly.pdbx_strand_id
1 'polypeptide(L)'
;MLAFVRGAARQTFSAASARSPRAHSRIQSFSSLIGDCLENSVQKIPHKEALRSIKQDIRWSYKELNKFVDELAHGFKDFQLEANDVIAIWLSNSAENLVIQFAAAKIGVTLAVIDPLISSPEELEHVLHDSKARTLIFEPFIAGRNQTKIVEAIFPELQTYVQRQEIFRPKRFRHLHSVISTGAEEEEGIIPFHGIFVNSPEPHIMDFAKRKVNEQTPYLISYTKSEKGLPQKSEVLTQGEAFKQAQHIIKTMNVSIDDKILLEDLDKGHSFAPIAAACQSSLLVIPASEPSQEARDLALKVEPCTITARGATSLQRIKA
;
A
#
# COMPACT_ATOMS: atom_id res chain seq x y z
N MET A 1 49.23 -9.82 -38.88
CA MET A 1 49.23 -10.47 -40.21
C MET A 1 47.77 -10.81 -40.49
N LEU A 2 47.00 -10.27 -41.44
CA LEU A 2 47.23 -9.39 -42.58
C LEU A 2 46.11 -8.32 -42.61
N ALA A 3 46.43 -7.22 -43.28
CA ALA A 3 45.58 -6.09 -43.62
C ALA A 3 44.95 -6.25 -45.02
N PHE A 4 44.21 -5.21 -45.43
CA PHE A 4 43.76 -4.77 -46.78
C PHE A 4 42.32 -5.17 -47.19
N VAL A 5 41.46 -4.33 -47.81
CA VAL A 5 41.59 -3.00 -48.48
C VAL A 5 40.28 -2.19 -48.33
N ARG A 6 40.45 -0.87 -48.40
CA ARG A 6 39.52 0.27 -48.52
C ARG A 6 38.42 0.21 -49.60
N GLY A 7 37.37 1.02 -49.39
CA GLY A 7 36.54 1.63 -50.43
C GLY A 7 35.77 2.85 -49.88
N ALA A 8 36.02 4.04 -50.43
CA ALA A 8 35.55 5.33 -49.93
C ALA A 8 34.30 5.85 -50.67
N ALA A 9 33.47 6.64 -50.00
CA ALA A 9 32.72 7.74 -50.61
C ALA A 9 32.35 8.78 -49.53
N ARG A 10 32.97 9.97 -49.63
CA ARG A 10 32.57 11.18 -48.94
C ARG A 10 31.42 11.81 -49.72
N GLN A 11 30.31 12.12 -49.05
CA GLN A 11 29.37 13.13 -49.51
C GLN A 11 29.34 14.27 -48.48
N THR A 12 29.71 15.45 -48.95
CA THR A 12 29.58 16.73 -48.26
C THR A 12 28.12 17.18 -48.32
N PHE A 13 27.51 17.49 -47.19
CA PHE A 13 26.28 18.29 -47.18
C PHE A 13 26.37 19.44 -46.19
N SER A 14 25.88 20.57 -46.70
CA SER A 14 25.94 21.94 -46.22
C SER A 14 25.27 22.15 -44.86
N ALA A 15 25.89 22.99 -44.02
CA ALA A 15 25.30 23.52 -42.81
C ALA A 15 24.33 24.67 -43.15
N ALA A 16 23.03 24.43 -42.99
CA ALA A 16 22.01 25.48 -43.04
C ALA A 16 21.01 25.30 -41.87
N SER A 17 21.17 26.15 -40.86
CA SER A 17 20.21 26.59 -39.83
C SER A 17 18.86 25.86 -39.75
N ALA A 18 18.76 24.88 -38.85
CA ALA A 18 17.48 24.36 -38.35
C ALA A 18 17.13 25.02 -37.00
N ARG A 19 16.04 25.79 -36.98
CA ARG A 19 15.45 26.34 -35.75
C ARG A 19 15.08 25.21 -34.80
N SER A 20 15.45 25.32 -33.52
CA SER A 20 15.11 24.35 -32.49
C SER A 20 13.58 24.22 -32.33
N PRO A 21 13.00 23.01 -32.35
CA PRO A 21 11.64 22.84 -31.89
C PRO A 21 11.63 23.07 -30.38
N ARG A 22 10.81 24.02 -29.90
CA ARG A 22 10.51 24.16 -28.47
C ARG A 22 10.00 22.81 -27.96
N ALA A 23 10.75 22.19 -27.06
CA ALA A 23 10.35 21.00 -26.35
C ALA A 23 9.16 21.37 -25.44
N HIS A 24 7.94 21.20 -25.95
CA HIS A 24 6.80 21.01 -25.06
C HIS A 24 7.02 19.68 -24.35
N SER A 25 7.34 19.74 -23.06
CA SER A 25 7.44 18.59 -22.19
C SER A 25 6.14 17.79 -22.32
N ARG A 26 6.20 16.64 -23.02
CA ARG A 26 5.15 15.62 -22.93
C ARG A 26 5.05 15.28 -21.46
N ILE A 27 3.97 15.72 -20.82
CA ILE A 27 3.54 15.17 -19.55
C ILE A 27 3.46 13.66 -19.80
N GLN A 28 4.32 12.88 -19.17
CA GLN A 28 4.22 11.43 -19.21
C GLN A 28 2.80 11.11 -18.77
N SER A 29 2.00 10.48 -19.63
CA SER A 29 0.68 10.00 -19.25
C SER A 29 0.90 8.85 -18.27
N PHE A 30 1.03 9.19 -16.99
CA PHE A 30 0.92 8.20 -15.94
C PHE A 30 -0.43 7.52 -16.13
N SER A 31 -0.42 6.19 -16.20
CA SER A 31 -1.65 5.45 -16.02
C SER A 31 -2.27 5.86 -14.68
N SER A 32 -3.59 5.95 -14.67
CA SER A 32 -4.41 6.39 -13.55
C SER A 32 -4.58 5.32 -12.47
N LEU A 33 -3.91 4.17 -12.60
CA LEU A 33 -3.96 3.07 -11.66
C LEU A 33 -2.83 3.18 -10.64
N ILE A 34 -3.16 2.86 -9.38
CA ILE A 34 -2.22 2.96 -8.26
C ILE A 34 -1.03 2.01 -8.43
N GLY A 35 -1.29 0.77 -8.91
CA GLY A 35 -0.24 -0.22 -9.17
C GLY A 35 0.78 0.25 -10.20
N ASP A 36 0.33 1.01 -11.21
CA ASP A 36 1.21 1.50 -12.27
C ASP A 36 2.16 2.60 -11.78
N CYS A 37 1.80 3.36 -10.74
CA CYS A 37 2.75 4.29 -10.13
C CYS A 37 3.99 3.58 -9.59
N LEU A 38 3.78 2.47 -8.87
CA LEU A 38 4.87 1.66 -8.34
C LEU A 38 5.69 1.04 -9.47
N GLU A 39 5.05 0.43 -10.45
CA GLU A 39 5.72 -0.26 -11.55
C GLU A 39 6.52 0.70 -12.45
N ASN A 40 5.99 1.89 -12.70
CA ASN A 40 6.73 2.94 -13.41
C ASN A 40 7.99 3.37 -12.65
N SER A 41 7.95 3.46 -11.32
CA SER A 41 9.12 3.76 -10.50
C SER A 41 10.15 2.63 -10.52
N VAL A 42 9.71 1.37 -10.50
CA VAL A 42 10.59 0.20 -10.65
C VAL A 42 11.28 0.21 -12.02
N GLN A 43 10.57 0.54 -13.09
CA GLN A 43 11.15 0.60 -14.44
C GLN A 43 12.15 1.74 -14.60
N LYS A 44 11.88 2.91 -14.00
CA LYS A 44 12.74 4.09 -14.15
C LYS A 44 13.98 4.03 -13.27
N ILE A 45 13.83 3.68 -12.00
CA ILE A 45 14.86 3.80 -10.97
C ILE A 45 14.74 2.69 -9.90
N PRO A 46 14.94 1.42 -10.27
CA PRO A 46 14.64 0.26 -9.42
C PRO A 46 15.40 0.23 -8.08
N HIS A 47 16.59 0.82 -8.05
CA HIS A 47 17.49 0.81 -6.90
C HIS A 47 17.37 2.05 -6.00
N LYS A 48 16.50 3.01 -6.34
CA LYS A 48 16.20 4.12 -5.43
C LYS A 48 15.37 3.59 -4.26
N GLU A 49 15.64 4.12 -3.09
CA GLU A 49 14.91 3.81 -1.85
C GLU A 49 13.45 4.27 -1.96
N ALA A 50 12.54 3.35 -1.68
CA ALA A 50 11.11 3.57 -1.67
C ALA A 50 10.56 3.69 -0.25
N LEU A 51 11.12 2.92 0.69
CA LEU A 51 10.67 2.86 2.08
C LEU A 51 11.87 2.85 3.04
N ARG A 52 11.78 3.68 4.08
CA ARG A 52 12.54 3.57 5.33
C ARG A 52 11.56 3.42 6.49
N SER A 53 11.44 2.22 7.05
CA SER A 53 10.70 2.00 8.31
C SER A 53 11.67 2.00 9.47
N ILE A 54 11.58 3.03 10.33
CA ILE A 54 12.42 3.13 11.51
C ILE A 54 11.94 2.14 12.58
N LYS A 55 10.61 1.97 12.74
CA LYS A 55 9.99 1.01 13.68
C LYS A 55 10.51 -0.41 13.48
N GLN A 56 10.68 -0.83 12.22
CA GLN A 56 11.04 -2.20 11.86
C GLN A 56 12.51 -2.37 11.47
N ASP A 57 13.29 -1.28 11.52
CA ASP A 57 14.62 -1.16 10.95
C ASP A 57 14.76 -1.69 9.50
N ILE A 58 13.76 -1.36 8.67
CA ILE A 58 13.71 -1.79 7.26
C ILE A 58 14.10 -0.63 6.35
N ARG A 59 14.79 -0.96 5.26
CA ARG A 59 15.06 -0.08 4.13
C ARG A 59 14.91 -0.87 2.84
N TRP A 60 14.00 -0.45 1.97
CA TRP A 60 13.70 -1.13 0.71
C TRP A 60 13.84 -0.19 -0.48
N SER A 61 14.43 -0.71 -1.55
CA SER A 61 14.37 -0.08 -2.87
C SER A 61 12.99 -0.28 -3.52
N TYR A 62 12.69 0.48 -4.57
CA TYR A 62 11.45 0.26 -5.35
C TYR A 62 11.33 -1.17 -5.89
N LYS A 63 12.44 -1.76 -6.35
CA LYS A 63 12.49 -3.15 -6.80
C LYS A 63 12.14 -4.13 -5.68
N GLU A 64 12.65 -3.91 -4.47
CA GLU A 64 12.39 -4.77 -3.31
C GLU A 64 10.95 -4.61 -2.82
N LEU A 65 10.45 -3.39 -2.68
CA LEU A 65 9.05 -3.13 -2.35
C LEU A 65 8.12 -3.80 -3.36
N ASN A 66 8.37 -3.64 -4.66
CA ASN A 66 7.54 -4.24 -5.68
C ASN A 66 7.59 -5.77 -5.67
N LYS A 67 8.73 -6.37 -5.31
CA LYS A 67 8.84 -7.82 -5.12
C LYS A 67 7.86 -8.28 -4.03
N PHE A 68 7.90 -7.68 -2.83
CA PHE A 68 6.97 -8.04 -1.75
C PHE A 68 5.50 -7.81 -2.14
N VAL A 69 5.22 -6.73 -2.89
CA VAL A 69 3.88 -6.43 -3.40
C VAL A 69 3.39 -7.52 -4.36
N ASP A 70 4.24 -7.98 -5.27
CA ASP A 70 3.87 -9.03 -6.23
C ASP A 70 3.70 -10.40 -5.54
N GLU A 71 4.56 -10.72 -4.58
CA GLU A 71 4.47 -11.95 -3.76
C GLU A 71 3.17 -11.99 -2.94
N LEU A 72 2.80 -10.87 -2.30
CA LEU A 72 1.56 -10.76 -1.56
C LEU A 72 0.32 -10.75 -2.47
N ALA A 73 0.38 -10.03 -3.59
CA ALA A 73 -0.74 -9.96 -4.53
C ALA A 73 -1.07 -11.33 -5.11
N HIS A 74 -0.05 -12.16 -5.38
CA HIS A 74 -0.24 -13.57 -5.72
C HIS A 74 -0.80 -14.36 -4.54
N GLY A 75 -0.30 -14.17 -3.32
CA GLY A 75 -0.88 -14.76 -2.11
C GLY A 75 -2.37 -14.52 -1.96
N PHE A 76 -2.84 -13.29 -2.22
CA PHE A 76 -4.26 -12.97 -2.23
C PHE A 76 -5.04 -13.77 -3.30
N LYS A 77 -4.42 -14.09 -4.45
CA LYS A 77 -5.02 -14.97 -5.47
C LYS A 77 -5.16 -16.41 -4.96
N ASP A 78 -4.18 -16.94 -4.23
CA ASP A 78 -4.26 -18.28 -3.61
C ASP A 78 -5.37 -18.35 -2.55
N PHE A 79 -5.62 -17.22 -1.87
CA PHE A 79 -6.76 -17.04 -0.97
C PHE A 79 -8.10 -16.79 -1.70
N GLN A 80 -8.11 -16.94 -3.03
CA GLN A 80 -9.29 -16.79 -3.90
C GLN A 80 -9.92 -15.39 -3.83
N LEU A 81 -9.12 -14.37 -3.53
CA LEU A 81 -9.56 -12.98 -3.60
C LEU A 81 -9.55 -12.54 -5.06
N GLU A 82 -10.69 -12.03 -5.51
CA GLU A 82 -10.90 -11.50 -6.86
C GLU A 82 -11.15 -9.99 -6.82
N ALA A 83 -11.10 -9.36 -8.01
CA ALA A 83 -11.48 -7.96 -8.13
C ALA A 83 -12.88 -7.72 -7.55
N ASN A 84 -13.03 -6.64 -6.78
CA ASN A 84 -14.22 -6.26 -5.99
C ASN A 84 -14.49 -7.08 -4.71
N ASP A 85 -13.67 -8.09 -4.39
CA ASP A 85 -13.69 -8.63 -3.02
C ASP A 85 -13.11 -7.60 -2.04
N VAL A 86 -13.49 -7.73 -0.77
CA VAL A 86 -13.12 -6.78 0.28
C VAL A 86 -12.19 -7.44 1.29
N ILE A 87 -11.06 -6.80 1.59
CA ILE A 87 -10.22 -7.10 2.75
C ILE A 87 -10.44 -6.00 3.78
N ALA A 88 -10.81 -6.38 5.01
CA ALA A 88 -10.76 -5.47 6.14
C ALA A 88 -9.32 -5.39 6.67
N ILE A 89 -8.78 -4.18 6.81
CA ILE A 89 -7.43 -3.95 7.36
C ILE A 89 -7.50 -3.10 8.61
N TRP A 90 -6.93 -3.58 9.70
CA TRP A 90 -6.89 -2.90 11.00
C TRP A 90 -5.45 -2.81 11.49
N LEU A 91 -4.71 -1.88 10.87
CA LEU A 91 -3.24 -1.79 10.92
C LEU A 91 -2.79 -0.36 11.22
N SER A 92 -1.65 -0.22 11.91
CA SER A 92 -0.93 1.04 12.01
C SER A 92 -0.14 1.36 10.73
N ASN A 93 0.63 2.45 10.74
CA ASN A 93 1.66 2.69 9.71
C ASN A 93 2.76 1.64 9.85
N SER A 94 2.83 0.72 8.88
CA SER A 94 3.86 -0.31 8.82
C SER A 94 4.23 -0.67 7.38
N ALA A 95 5.36 -1.36 7.22
CA ALA A 95 5.76 -1.89 5.92
C ALA A 95 4.71 -2.87 5.35
N GLU A 96 4.09 -3.69 6.19
CA GLU A 96 3.02 -4.63 5.83
C GLU A 96 1.81 -3.88 5.26
N ASN A 97 1.35 -2.82 5.95
CA ASN A 97 0.22 -2.01 5.48
C ASN A 97 0.50 -1.39 4.11
N LEU A 98 1.73 -0.90 3.89
CA LEU A 98 2.16 -0.39 2.59
C LEU A 98 2.09 -1.47 1.49
N VAL A 99 2.62 -2.66 1.78
CA VAL A 99 2.63 -3.78 0.83
C VAL A 99 1.19 -4.23 0.51
N ILE A 100 0.31 -4.32 1.52
CA ILE A 100 -1.11 -4.67 1.35
C ILE A 100 -1.81 -3.68 0.44
N GLN A 101 -1.60 -2.37 0.65
CA GLN A 101 -2.24 -1.33 -0.16
C GLN A 101 -1.94 -1.47 -1.66
N PHE A 102 -0.66 -1.64 -2.00
CA PHE A 102 -0.27 -1.83 -3.40
C PHE A 102 -0.67 -3.19 -3.95
N ALA A 103 -0.57 -4.26 -3.16
CA ALA A 103 -0.96 -5.60 -3.58
C ALA A 103 -2.45 -5.67 -3.92
N ALA A 104 -3.31 -5.18 -3.03
CA ALA A 104 -4.75 -5.10 -3.25
C ALA A 104 -5.09 -4.24 -4.48
N ALA A 105 -4.41 -3.09 -4.63
CA ALA A 105 -4.62 -2.22 -5.78
C ALA A 105 -4.28 -2.90 -7.12
N LYS A 106 -3.20 -3.71 -7.19
CA LYS A 106 -2.80 -4.42 -8.42
C LYS A 106 -3.81 -5.47 -8.87
N ILE A 107 -4.56 -6.07 -7.95
CA ILE A 107 -5.52 -7.14 -8.24
C ILE A 107 -6.99 -6.68 -8.17
N GLY A 108 -7.23 -5.39 -7.90
CA GLY A 108 -8.55 -4.80 -7.83
C GLY A 108 -9.36 -5.20 -6.60
N VAL A 109 -8.70 -5.62 -5.53
CA VAL A 109 -9.33 -5.91 -4.24
C VAL A 109 -9.54 -4.61 -3.48
N THR A 110 -10.72 -4.45 -2.89
CA THR A 110 -11.10 -3.27 -2.11
C THR A 110 -10.64 -3.40 -0.67
N LEU A 111 -10.12 -2.31 -0.10
CA LEU A 111 -9.72 -2.25 1.30
C LEU A 111 -10.81 -1.56 2.13
N ALA A 112 -11.34 -2.27 3.11
CA ALA A 112 -12.12 -1.70 4.21
C ALA A 112 -11.15 -1.32 5.33
N VAL A 113 -10.70 -0.07 5.34
CA VAL A 113 -9.72 0.44 6.29
C VAL A 113 -10.38 0.79 7.60
N ILE A 114 -9.93 0.14 8.67
CA ILE A 114 -10.44 0.30 10.02
C ILE A 114 -9.54 1.28 10.75
N ASP A 115 -10.12 2.38 11.22
CA ASP A 115 -9.44 3.35 12.07
C ASP A 115 -8.83 2.65 13.31
N PRO A 116 -7.53 2.81 13.56
CA PRO A 116 -6.85 2.32 14.75
C PRO A 116 -7.54 2.70 16.08
N LEU A 117 -8.34 3.77 16.12
CA LEU A 117 -9.09 4.17 17.32
C LEU A 117 -10.33 3.32 17.61
N ILE A 118 -10.84 2.57 16.64
CA ILE A 118 -11.83 1.52 16.89
C ILE A 118 -11.22 0.51 17.85
N SER A 119 -11.98 0.08 18.86
CA SER A 119 -11.40 -0.67 19.98
C SER A 119 -12.37 -1.58 20.73
N SER A 120 -13.59 -1.76 20.25
CA SER A 120 -14.56 -2.70 20.84
C SER A 120 -14.92 -3.83 19.87
N PRO A 121 -15.32 -5.01 20.39
CA PRO A 121 -15.85 -6.08 19.56
C PRO A 121 -17.02 -5.62 18.69
N GLU A 122 -18.00 -4.92 19.26
CA GLU A 122 -19.21 -4.48 18.55
C GLU A 122 -18.90 -3.56 17.36
N GLU A 123 -17.89 -2.70 17.51
CA GLU A 123 -17.44 -1.82 16.42
C GLU A 123 -16.79 -2.62 15.30
N LEU A 124 -15.90 -3.56 15.62
CA LEU A 124 -15.27 -4.42 14.62
C LEU A 124 -16.31 -5.33 13.94
N GLU A 125 -17.25 -5.90 14.70
CA GLU A 125 -18.37 -6.68 14.14
C GLU A 125 -19.19 -5.85 13.15
N HIS A 126 -19.51 -4.61 13.48
CA HIS A 126 -20.22 -3.70 12.58
C HIS A 126 -19.47 -3.50 11.27
N VAL A 127 -18.16 -3.21 11.34
CA VAL A 127 -17.33 -3.00 10.15
C VAL A 127 -17.28 -4.25 9.28
N LEU A 128 -17.07 -5.43 9.86
CA LEU A 128 -16.99 -6.69 9.12
C LEU A 128 -18.32 -7.07 8.46
N HIS A 129 -19.44 -6.82 9.13
CA HIS A 129 -20.78 -7.03 8.57
C HIS A 129 -21.07 -6.07 7.41
N ASP A 130 -20.82 -4.78 7.60
CA ASP A 130 -21.15 -3.76 6.61
C ASP A 130 -20.24 -3.84 5.37
N SER A 131 -18.94 -4.09 5.57
CA SER A 131 -17.96 -4.22 4.49
C SER A 131 -18.08 -5.54 3.72
N LYS A 132 -18.71 -6.56 4.30
CA LYS A 132 -18.75 -7.94 3.78
C LYS A 132 -17.33 -8.47 3.47
N ALA A 133 -16.37 -8.11 4.31
CA ALA A 133 -14.98 -8.51 4.15
C ALA A 133 -14.86 -10.05 4.04
N ARG A 134 -14.04 -10.49 3.08
CA ARG A 134 -13.64 -11.90 2.95
C ARG A 134 -12.46 -12.27 3.83
N THR A 135 -11.63 -11.30 4.12
CA THR A 135 -10.43 -11.46 4.93
C THR A 135 -10.32 -10.30 5.89
N LEU A 136 -9.96 -10.58 7.14
CA LEU A 136 -9.50 -9.58 8.11
C LEU A 136 -7.98 -9.70 8.23
N ILE A 137 -7.26 -8.60 8.03
CA ILE A 137 -5.82 -8.49 8.33
C ILE A 137 -5.66 -7.46 9.45
N PHE A 138 -5.03 -7.84 10.57
CA PHE A 138 -4.89 -6.96 11.72
C PHE A 138 -3.49 -7.07 12.36
N GLU A 139 -3.11 -6.02 13.07
CA GLU A 139 -1.93 -5.99 13.93
C GLU A 139 -2.36 -6.47 15.32
N PRO A 140 -1.63 -7.37 16.00
CA PRO A 140 -2.05 -7.84 17.33
C PRO A 140 -2.11 -6.74 18.39
N PHE A 141 -1.23 -5.75 18.28
CA PHE A 141 -1.12 -4.66 19.24
C PHE A 141 -1.01 -3.31 18.53
N ILE A 142 -1.94 -2.40 18.83
CA ILE A 142 -1.88 -1.00 18.39
C ILE A 142 -2.04 -0.10 19.60
N ALA A 143 -1.10 0.84 19.77
CA ALA A 143 -1.06 1.76 20.90
C ALA A 143 -1.26 1.07 22.27
N GLY A 144 -0.63 -0.10 22.46
CA GLY A 144 -0.70 -0.89 23.70
C GLY A 144 -1.99 -1.68 23.93
N ARG A 145 -2.97 -1.60 23.02
CA ARG A 145 -4.21 -2.39 23.09
C ARG A 145 -4.02 -3.73 22.39
N ASN A 146 -4.45 -4.81 23.04
CA ASN A 146 -4.42 -6.15 22.47
C ASN A 146 -5.66 -6.38 21.59
N GLN A 147 -5.47 -6.29 20.27
CA GLN A 147 -6.51 -6.51 19.26
C GLN A 147 -6.81 -7.98 19.05
N THR A 148 -5.83 -8.87 19.25
CA THR A 148 -6.04 -10.33 19.23
C THR A 148 -7.21 -10.71 20.13
N LYS A 149 -7.26 -10.18 21.36
CA LYS A 149 -8.36 -10.48 22.30
C LYS A 149 -9.73 -10.06 21.79
N ILE A 150 -9.81 -8.97 21.03
CA ILE A 150 -11.05 -8.51 20.41
C ILE A 150 -11.44 -9.45 19.27
N VAL A 151 -10.48 -9.85 18.44
CA VAL A 151 -10.68 -10.81 17.33
C VAL A 151 -11.14 -12.17 17.87
N GLU A 152 -10.48 -12.71 18.88
CA GLU A 152 -10.86 -13.97 19.54
C GLU A 152 -12.28 -13.94 20.13
N ALA A 153 -12.69 -12.79 20.69
CA ALA A 153 -14.04 -12.63 21.23
C ALA A 153 -15.13 -12.67 20.14
N ILE A 154 -14.82 -12.17 18.94
CA ILE A 154 -15.74 -12.18 17.79
C ILE A 154 -15.76 -13.56 17.10
N PHE A 155 -14.62 -14.25 17.09
CA PHE A 155 -14.43 -15.55 16.42
C PHE A 155 -13.98 -16.63 17.41
N PRO A 156 -14.83 -17.05 18.36
CA PRO A 156 -14.49 -18.13 19.29
C PRO A 156 -14.17 -19.45 18.56
N GLU A 157 -14.63 -19.62 17.31
CA GLU A 157 -14.30 -20.77 16.47
C GLU A 157 -12.81 -20.92 16.18
N LEU A 158 -12.02 -19.82 16.21
CA LEU A 158 -10.57 -19.83 15.95
C LEU A 158 -9.84 -20.86 16.82
N GLN A 159 -10.28 -21.02 18.07
CA GLN A 159 -9.67 -21.92 19.05
C GLN A 159 -9.98 -23.41 18.83
N THR A 160 -10.92 -23.75 17.95
CA THR A 160 -11.43 -25.12 17.84
C THR A 160 -11.42 -25.68 16.43
N TYR A 161 -11.50 -24.84 15.40
CA TYR A 161 -11.66 -25.34 14.02
C TYR A 161 -10.44 -26.13 13.53
N VAL A 162 -9.23 -25.72 13.92
CA VAL A 162 -7.98 -26.41 13.56
C VAL A 162 -7.95 -27.82 14.16
N GLN A 163 -8.23 -27.93 15.46
CA GLN A 163 -8.24 -29.20 16.19
C GLN A 163 -9.31 -30.16 15.66
N ARG A 164 -10.44 -29.63 15.20
CA ARG A 164 -11.53 -30.39 14.57
C ARG A 164 -11.31 -30.71 13.10
N GLN A 165 -10.21 -30.23 12.51
CA GLN A 165 -9.94 -30.36 11.07
C GLN A 165 -11.08 -29.79 10.21
N GLU A 166 -11.71 -28.71 10.69
CA GLU A 166 -12.79 -28.00 10.01
C GLU A 166 -12.22 -26.86 9.16
N ILE A 167 -13.03 -26.35 8.24
CA ILE A 167 -12.72 -25.11 7.51
C ILE A 167 -13.20 -23.94 8.39
N PHE A 168 -12.36 -22.93 8.60
CA PHE A 168 -12.78 -21.71 9.29
C PHE A 168 -13.96 -21.06 8.57
N ARG A 169 -15.14 -21.10 9.20
CA ARG A 169 -16.38 -20.50 8.69
C ARG A 169 -17.20 -19.96 9.86
N PRO A 170 -16.96 -18.71 10.27
CA PRO A 170 -17.71 -18.11 11.37
C PRO A 170 -19.17 -17.91 10.97
N LYS A 171 -20.10 -18.50 11.74
CA LYS A 171 -21.54 -18.52 11.38
C LYS A 171 -22.14 -17.12 11.25
N ARG A 172 -21.62 -16.18 12.05
CA ARG A 172 -22.03 -14.77 12.07
C ARG A 172 -21.53 -14.00 10.84
N PHE A 173 -20.42 -14.42 10.23
CA PHE A 173 -19.76 -13.70 9.13
C PHE A 173 -19.63 -14.57 7.89
N ARG A 174 -20.74 -14.76 7.16
CA ARG A 174 -20.82 -15.67 6.00
C ARG A 174 -19.85 -15.36 4.86
N HIS A 175 -19.37 -14.12 4.76
CA HIS A 175 -18.42 -13.70 3.74
C HIS A 175 -16.97 -13.90 4.16
N LEU A 176 -16.69 -13.93 5.47
CA LEU A 176 -15.34 -13.98 6.01
C LEU A 176 -14.81 -15.41 5.98
N HIS A 177 -13.70 -15.61 5.29
CA HIS A 177 -13.06 -16.91 5.09
C HIS A 177 -11.68 -17.02 5.74
N SER A 178 -11.07 -15.89 6.13
CA SER A 178 -9.74 -15.90 6.76
C SER A 178 -9.53 -14.73 7.72
N VAL A 179 -8.72 -14.98 8.74
CA VAL A 179 -8.24 -14.00 9.71
C VAL A 179 -6.72 -14.10 9.73
N ILE A 180 -6.05 -12.98 9.49
CA ILE A 180 -4.59 -12.91 9.28
C ILE A 180 -4.02 -11.89 10.26
N SER A 181 -2.94 -12.28 10.94
CA SER A 181 -2.23 -11.42 11.89
C SER A 181 -0.86 -11.02 11.35
N THR A 182 -0.50 -9.74 11.46
CA THR A 182 0.87 -9.24 11.16
C THR A 182 1.82 -9.41 12.34
N GLY A 183 1.40 -10.10 13.40
CA GLY A 183 2.24 -10.42 14.56
C GLY A 183 3.42 -11.31 14.23
N ALA A 184 4.49 -11.19 15.03
CA ALA A 184 5.60 -12.12 14.99
C ALA A 184 5.27 -13.46 15.68
N GLU A 185 4.38 -13.43 16.67
CA GLU A 185 3.93 -14.62 17.39
C GLU A 185 2.81 -15.32 16.60
N GLU A 186 2.90 -16.64 16.51
CA GLU A 186 1.86 -17.47 15.92
C GLU A 186 0.76 -17.72 16.95
N GLU A 187 -0.48 -17.53 16.54
CA GLU A 187 -1.66 -17.74 17.35
C GLU A 187 -2.51 -18.85 16.72
N GLU A 188 -2.97 -19.81 17.52
CA GLU A 188 -3.71 -20.96 16.99
C GLU A 188 -4.99 -20.51 16.27
N GLY A 189 -5.14 -20.97 15.03
CA GLY A 189 -6.29 -20.63 14.18
C GLY A 189 -6.20 -19.27 13.47
N ILE A 190 -5.17 -18.46 13.73
CA ILE A 190 -4.93 -17.21 13.02
C ILE A 190 -3.77 -17.39 12.06
N ILE A 191 -3.96 -16.98 10.80
CA ILE A 191 -2.95 -17.17 9.76
C ILE A 191 -1.86 -16.12 9.94
N PRO A 192 -0.57 -16.49 10.03
CA PRO A 192 0.50 -15.52 10.10
C PRO A 192 0.68 -14.81 8.74
N PHE A 193 0.82 -13.47 8.76
CA PHE A 193 0.90 -12.66 7.55
C PHE A 193 2.06 -13.05 6.63
N HIS A 194 3.22 -13.43 7.18
CA HIS A 194 4.35 -13.89 6.37
C HIS A 194 4.04 -15.19 5.60
N GLY A 195 3.11 -16.01 6.10
CA GLY A 195 2.76 -17.30 5.53
C GLY A 195 1.90 -17.21 4.26
N ILE A 196 1.42 -16.02 3.89
CA ILE A 196 0.61 -15.84 2.68
C ILE A 196 1.42 -15.36 1.48
N PHE A 197 2.71 -15.02 1.66
CA PHE A 197 3.56 -14.59 0.57
C PHE A 197 3.93 -15.78 -0.32
N VAL A 198 3.80 -15.61 -1.63
CA VAL A 198 4.17 -16.65 -2.60
C VAL A 198 5.57 -16.38 -3.13
N ASN A 199 6.48 -17.32 -2.89
CA ASN A 199 7.81 -17.27 -3.48
C ASN A 199 7.72 -17.41 -5.01
N SER A 200 8.32 -16.47 -5.76
CA SER A 200 8.35 -16.48 -7.23
C SER A 200 6.95 -16.46 -7.87
N PRO A 201 6.20 -15.35 -7.73
CA PRO A 201 4.85 -15.24 -8.27
C PRO A 201 4.84 -15.43 -9.78
N GLU A 202 3.92 -16.27 -10.27
CA GLU A 202 3.77 -16.52 -11.70
C GLU A 202 3.27 -15.26 -12.43
N PRO A 203 4.02 -14.73 -13.42
CA PRO A 203 3.67 -13.45 -14.06
C PRO A 203 2.28 -13.44 -14.71
N HIS A 204 1.86 -14.58 -15.28
CA HIS A 204 0.60 -14.67 -16.01
C HIS A 204 -0.65 -14.55 -15.11
N ILE A 205 -0.56 -14.98 -13.85
CA ILE A 205 -1.63 -14.81 -12.85
C ILE A 205 -1.82 -13.31 -12.58
N MET A 206 -0.72 -12.60 -12.39
CA MET A 206 -0.73 -11.16 -12.13
C MET A 206 -1.19 -10.37 -13.35
N ASP A 207 -0.74 -10.72 -14.56
CA ASP A 207 -1.17 -10.09 -15.79
C ASP A 207 -2.68 -10.24 -16.02
N PHE A 208 -3.25 -11.40 -15.68
CA PHE A 208 -4.69 -11.63 -15.77
C PHE A 208 -5.47 -10.81 -14.74
N ALA A 209 -4.98 -10.74 -13.50
CA ALA A 209 -5.61 -9.94 -12.45
C ALA A 209 -5.62 -8.45 -12.83
N LYS A 210 -4.48 -7.91 -13.30
CA LYS A 210 -4.35 -6.50 -13.72
C LYS A 210 -5.31 -6.11 -14.82
N ARG A 211 -5.61 -7.00 -15.78
CA ARG A 211 -6.57 -6.72 -16.87
C ARG A 211 -7.99 -6.45 -16.38
N LYS A 212 -8.34 -6.88 -15.16
CA LYS A 212 -9.64 -6.62 -14.54
C LYS A 212 -9.70 -5.28 -13.81
N VAL A 213 -8.55 -4.60 -13.63
CA VAL A 213 -8.46 -3.34 -12.88
C VAL A 213 -8.51 -2.16 -13.83
N ASN A 214 -9.34 -1.18 -13.50
CA ASN A 214 -9.48 0.08 -14.23
C ASN A 214 -9.75 1.24 -13.24
N GLU A 215 -9.92 2.45 -13.76
CA GLU A 215 -10.15 3.65 -12.94
C GLU A 215 -11.40 3.56 -12.05
N GLN A 216 -12.42 2.81 -12.48
CA GLN A 216 -13.68 2.65 -11.77
C GLN A 216 -13.65 1.49 -10.78
N THR A 217 -12.59 0.67 -10.78
CA THR A 217 -12.43 -0.40 -9.80
C THR A 217 -12.39 0.20 -8.39
N PRO A 218 -13.24 -0.27 -7.45
CA PRO A 218 -13.19 0.16 -6.06
C PRO A 218 -11.82 -0.12 -5.43
N TYR A 219 -11.31 0.83 -4.65
CA TYR A 219 -10.02 0.73 -3.99
C TYR A 219 -10.17 0.75 -2.47
N LEU A 220 -10.91 1.71 -1.91
CA LEU A 220 -10.87 2.00 -0.49
C LEU A 220 -12.22 2.45 0.07
N ILE A 221 -12.56 1.95 1.25
CA ILE A 221 -13.66 2.41 2.10
C ILE A 221 -13.07 2.59 3.49
N SER A 222 -13.31 3.73 4.14
CA SER A 222 -12.81 3.99 5.50
C SER A 222 -13.92 3.86 6.52
N TYR A 223 -13.60 3.25 7.67
CA TYR A 223 -14.46 3.16 8.85
C TYR A 223 -13.79 3.90 9.99
N THR A 224 -14.37 5.03 10.41
CA THR A 224 -13.78 5.91 11.43
C THR A 224 -14.50 5.77 12.75
N LYS A 225 -13.75 5.92 13.85
CA LYS A 225 -14.35 5.96 15.19
C LYS A 225 -15.39 7.07 15.28
N SER A 226 -16.56 6.76 15.82
CA SER A 226 -17.59 7.74 16.15
C SER A 226 -17.60 7.99 17.66
N GLU A 227 -17.81 9.24 18.08
CA GLU A 227 -18.03 9.56 19.51
C GLU A 227 -19.36 9.00 20.03
N LYS A 228 -20.34 8.78 19.14
CA LYS A 228 -21.66 8.27 19.48
C LYS A 228 -22.08 7.20 18.49
N GLY A 229 -22.17 5.96 18.97
CA GLY A 229 -22.67 4.83 18.21
C GLY A 229 -21.58 4.08 17.43
N LEU A 230 -22.00 3.39 16.38
CA LEU A 230 -21.15 2.52 15.57
C LEU A 230 -20.21 3.35 14.67
N PRO A 231 -19.11 2.75 14.17
CA PRO A 231 -18.17 3.41 13.28
C PRO A 231 -18.84 4.03 12.05
N GLN A 232 -18.35 5.20 11.62
CA GLN A 232 -18.87 5.89 10.45
C GLN A 232 -18.16 5.39 9.18
N LYS A 233 -18.95 4.96 8.18
CA LYS A 233 -18.47 4.54 6.86
C LYS A 233 -18.32 5.74 5.92
N SER A 234 -17.23 5.80 5.17
CA SER A 234 -17.05 6.75 4.06
C SER A 234 -17.76 6.30 2.78
N GLU A 235 -17.79 7.17 1.77
CA GLU A 235 -18.04 6.73 0.40
C GLU A 235 -16.91 5.81 -0.09
N VAL A 236 -17.24 4.95 -1.06
CA VAL A 236 -16.26 4.07 -1.71
C VAL A 236 -15.43 4.89 -2.69
N LEU A 237 -14.12 4.92 -2.50
CA LEU A 237 -13.19 5.54 -3.43
C LEU A 237 -12.71 4.52 -4.45
N THR A 238 -12.73 4.91 -5.71
CA THR A 238 -12.19 4.15 -6.84
C THR A 238 -10.68 4.35 -7.00
N GLN A 239 -10.03 3.49 -7.79
CA GLN A 239 -8.62 3.62 -8.20
C GLN A 239 -8.32 5.03 -8.75
N GLY A 240 -9.16 5.50 -9.68
CA GLY A 240 -8.96 6.80 -10.32
C GLY A 240 -9.16 7.98 -9.38
N GLU A 241 -10.08 7.89 -8.42
CA GLU A 241 -10.30 8.93 -7.41
C GLU A 241 -9.16 9.00 -6.41
N ALA A 242 -8.70 7.85 -5.90
CA ALA A 242 -7.54 7.79 -5.02
C ALA A 242 -6.27 8.28 -5.72
N PHE A 243 -6.07 7.93 -7.00
CA PHE A 243 -4.99 8.47 -7.82
C PHE A 243 -5.08 9.99 -7.99
N LYS A 244 -6.29 10.55 -8.19
CA LYS A 244 -6.48 12.01 -8.25
C LYS A 244 -6.11 12.70 -6.94
N GLN A 245 -6.40 12.09 -5.78
CA GLN A 245 -5.95 12.62 -4.48
C GLN A 245 -4.42 12.64 -4.39
N ALA A 246 -3.75 11.57 -4.81
CA ALA A 246 -2.29 11.54 -4.88
C ALA A 246 -1.71 12.59 -5.84
N GLN A 247 -2.32 12.77 -7.02
CA GLN A 247 -1.94 13.82 -7.96
C GLN A 247 -2.13 15.23 -7.39
N HIS A 248 -3.20 15.46 -6.62
CA HIS A 248 -3.42 16.72 -5.93
C HIS A 248 -2.29 16.98 -4.91
N ILE A 249 -1.93 15.99 -4.10
CA ILE A 249 -0.82 16.08 -3.15
C ILE A 249 0.49 16.41 -3.86
N ILE A 250 0.81 15.70 -4.95
CA ILE A 250 2.03 15.93 -5.74
C ILE A 250 2.11 17.38 -6.21
N LYS A 251 1.01 17.91 -6.76
CA LYS A 251 0.95 19.28 -7.28
C LYS A 251 1.05 20.32 -6.18
N THR A 252 0.27 20.16 -5.10
CA THR A 252 0.19 21.14 -4.00
C THR A 252 1.50 21.20 -3.21
N MET A 253 2.15 20.06 -2.99
CA MET A 253 3.41 19.98 -2.23
C MET A 253 4.67 20.10 -3.11
N ASN A 254 4.49 20.15 -4.43
CA ASN A 254 5.56 20.06 -5.43
C ASN A 254 6.49 18.87 -5.13
N VAL A 255 5.91 17.68 -4.93
CA VAL A 255 6.65 16.46 -4.59
C VAL A 255 7.56 16.09 -5.76
N SER A 256 8.82 15.85 -5.45
CA SER A 256 9.87 15.48 -6.38
C SER A 256 10.51 14.15 -5.98
N ILE A 257 11.31 13.61 -6.88
CA ILE A 257 12.11 12.41 -6.64
C ILE A 257 13.04 12.54 -5.43
N ASP A 258 13.50 13.74 -5.08
CA ASP A 258 14.44 13.96 -3.97
C ASP A 258 13.74 14.15 -2.62
N ASP A 259 12.41 14.20 -2.62
CA ASP A 259 11.65 14.36 -1.39
C ASP A 259 11.65 13.07 -0.55
N LYS A 260 11.54 13.29 0.76
CA LYS A 260 11.40 12.25 1.78
C LYS A 260 10.16 12.60 2.60
N ILE A 261 9.16 11.72 2.56
CA ILE A 261 7.83 11.94 3.13
C ILE A 261 7.69 11.12 4.40
N LEU A 262 7.63 11.79 5.55
CA LEU A 262 7.39 11.17 6.85
C LEU A 262 5.89 10.97 7.08
N LEU A 263 5.48 9.72 7.28
CA LEU A 263 4.10 9.36 7.66
C LEU A 263 3.92 9.47 9.17
N GLU A 264 3.34 10.57 9.65
CA GLU A 264 3.22 10.83 11.08
C GLU A 264 2.03 10.11 11.71
N ASP A 265 0.88 10.12 11.03
CA ASP A 265 -0.39 9.63 11.57
C ASP A 265 -1.31 9.15 10.45
N LEU A 266 -2.10 8.13 10.75
CA LEU A 266 -3.22 7.66 9.94
C LEU A 266 -4.52 8.20 10.54
N ASP A 267 -4.73 9.52 10.50
CA ASP A 267 -6.06 10.08 10.78
C ASP A 267 -7.05 9.42 9.80
N LYS A 268 -7.99 8.63 10.35
CA LYS A 268 -8.96 7.78 9.63
C LYS A 268 -8.40 6.53 8.95
N GLY A 269 -7.26 6.02 9.42
CA GLY A 269 -6.70 4.72 9.05
C GLY A 269 -5.96 4.64 7.71
N HIS A 270 -5.95 5.69 6.89
CA HIS A 270 -5.26 5.69 5.59
C HIS A 270 -4.54 7.02 5.28
N SER A 271 -3.61 6.97 4.33
CA SER A 271 -2.94 8.13 3.74
C SER A 271 -2.78 7.94 2.23
N PHE A 272 -2.91 9.02 1.44
CA PHE A 272 -2.60 9.00 0.01
C PHE A 272 -1.13 9.35 -0.28
N ALA A 273 -0.35 9.71 0.76
CA ALA A 273 1.08 9.99 0.64
C ALA A 273 1.90 8.81 0.07
N PRO A 274 1.65 7.53 0.42
CA PRO A 274 2.32 6.40 -0.20
C PRO A 274 2.16 6.33 -1.72
N ILE A 275 0.94 6.59 -2.21
CA ILE A 275 0.64 6.61 -3.66
C ILE A 275 1.38 7.78 -4.31
N ALA A 276 1.31 8.97 -3.70
CA ALA A 276 2.02 10.15 -4.18
C ALA A 276 3.54 9.91 -4.27
N ALA A 277 4.11 9.26 -3.25
CA ALA A 277 5.52 8.90 -3.19
C ALA A 277 5.90 7.93 -4.30
N ALA A 278 5.11 6.87 -4.49
CA ALA A 278 5.34 5.91 -5.57
C ALA A 278 5.23 6.54 -6.96
N CYS A 279 4.30 7.48 -7.19
CA CYS A 279 4.18 8.13 -8.49
C CYS A 279 5.35 9.10 -8.80
N GLN A 280 5.98 9.70 -7.78
CA GLN A 280 7.15 10.60 -7.94
C GLN A 280 8.49 9.91 -7.68
N SER A 281 8.45 8.62 -7.38
CA SER A 281 9.62 7.84 -6.99
C SER A 281 10.37 8.43 -5.77
N SER A 282 9.65 9.00 -4.81
CA SER A 282 10.20 9.64 -3.61
C SER A 282 10.22 8.69 -2.40
N LEU A 283 11.09 8.96 -1.41
CA LEU A 283 11.23 8.07 -0.26
C LEU A 283 10.09 8.26 0.74
N LEU A 284 9.43 7.16 1.12
CA LEU A 284 8.48 7.13 2.23
C LEU A 284 9.20 6.75 3.53
N VAL A 285 8.89 7.44 4.63
CA VAL A 285 9.49 7.19 5.95
C VAL A 285 8.39 6.88 6.96
N ILE A 286 8.53 5.74 7.65
CA ILE A 286 7.65 5.33 8.77
C ILE A 286 8.43 5.56 10.08
N PRO A 287 7.83 6.26 11.07
CA PRO A 287 8.49 6.60 12.34
C PRO A 287 8.79 5.36 13.19
N ALA A 288 9.53 5.55 14.28
CA ALA A 288 9.95 4.47 15.17
C ALA A 288 8.83 3.89 16.04
N SER A 289 7.78 4.67 16.28
CA SER A 289 6.69 4.35 17.19
C SER A 289 5.41 5.05 16.76
N GLU A 290 4.36 4.84 17.54
CA GLU A 290 3.06 5.49 17.37
C GLU A 290 3.16 7.03 17.28
N PRO A 291 2.16 7.70 16.68
CA PRO A 291 2.16 9.14 16.44
C PRO A 291 2.40 9.93 17.74
N SER A 292 3.54 10.60 17.83
CA SER A 292 3.94 11.47 18.94
C SER A 292 4.96 12.48 18.47
N GLN A 293 5.13 13.57 19.22
CA GLN A 293 6.13 14.59 18.89
C GLN A 293 7.53 14.01 19.00
N GLU A 294 7.78 13.15 19.99
CA GLU A 294 9.04 12.46 20.19
C GLU A 294 9.36 11.51 19.02
N ALA A 295 8.38 10.75 18.52
CA ALA A 295 8.55 9.88 17.36
C ALA A 295 8.88 10.68 16.09
N ARG A 296 8.22 11.82 15.90
CA ARG A 296 8.50 12.75 14.80
C ARG A 296 9.92 13.26 14.87
N ASP A 297 10.33 13.81 16.02
CA ASP A 297 11.64 14.43 16.18
C ASP A 297 12.77 13.40 16.02
N LEU A 298 12.58 12.19 16.54
CA LEU A 298 13.51 11.08 16.31
C LEU A 298 13.57 10.70 14.83
N ALA A 299 12.42 10.60 14.15
CA ALA A 299 12.39 10.26 12.74
C ALA A 299 13.11 11.30 11.87
N LEU A 300 12.89 12.60 12.12
CA LEU A 300 13.56 13.69 11.42
C LEU A 300 15.08 13.74 11.69
N LYS A 301 15.51 13.31 12.88
CA LYS A 301 16.93 13.17 13.23
C LYS A 301 17.59 12.00 12.49
N VAL A 302 16.88 10.88 12.35
CA VAL A 302 17.38 9.68 11.68
C VAL A 302 17.37 9.85 10.15
N GLU A 303 16.31 10.45 9.61
CA GLU A 303 16.09 10.63 8.19
C GLU A 303 15.60 12.07 7.95
N PRO A 304 16.40 12.96 7.32
CA PRO A 304 16.06 14.37 7.16
C PRO A 304 14.92 14.53 6.13
N CYS A 305 13.68 14.43 6.62
CA CYS A 305 12.50 14.46 5.78
C CYS A 305 12.16 15.88 5.32
N THR A 306 11.70 16.01 4.08
CA THR A 306 11.32 17.31 3.48
C THR A 306 9.83 17.57 3.60
N ILE A 307 9.02 16.53 3.79
CA ILE A 307 7.57 16.61 3.89
C ILE A 307 7.10 15.72 5.04
N THR A 308 6.14 16.19 5.84
CA THR A 308 5.34 15.33 6.71
C THR A 308 3.93 15.15 6.17
N ALA A 309 3.35 13.98 6.41
CA ALA A 309 1.99 13.62 6.07
C ALA A 309 1.24 13.19 7.33
N ARG A 310 0.09 13.81 7.57
CA ARG A 310 -0.83 13.52 8.66
C ARG A 310 -2.21 13.21 8.08
N GLY A 311 -2.71 12.01 8.32
CA GLY A 311 -3.99 11.56 7.78
C GLY A 311 -4.00 11.35 6.27
N ALA A 312 -5.21 11.44 5.72
CA ALA A 312 -5.47 11.15 4.31
C ALA A 312 -4.71 12.09 3.35
N THR A 313 -4.83 13.42 3.55
CA THR A 313 -4.37 14.44 2.58
C THR A 313 -3.65 15.64 3.19
N SER A 314 -3.51 15.72 4.52
CA SER A 314 -2.84 16.86 5.17
C SER A 314 -1.33 16.66 5.11
N LEU A 315 -0.64 17.41 4.25
CA LEU A 315 0.81 17.37 4.14
C LEU A 315 1.42 18.76 4.39
N GLN A 316 2.59 18.79 5.00
CA GLN A 316 3.34 20.01 5.26
C GLN A 316 4.79 19.85 4.82
N ARG A 317 5.30 20.83 4.08
CA ARG A 317 6.71 20.88 3.71
C ARG A 317 7.48 21.48 4.88
N ILE A 318 8.53 20.78 5.31
CA ILE A 318 9.40 21.19 6.40
C ILE A 318 10.65 21.80 5.78
N LYS A 319 11.15 22.90 6.35
CA LYS A 319 12.47 23.41 5.97
C LYS A 319 13.50 22.44 6.51
N ALA A 320 14.21 21.77 5.60
CA ALA A 320 15.39 20.97 5.93
C ALA A 320 16.46 21.81 6.64
#